data_AF-A0A815VQS3-F1
#
_entry.id   AF-A0A815VQS3-F1
#
_cell.length_a   1.000
_cell.length_b   1.000
_cell.length_c   1.000
_cell.angle_alpha   90.00
_cell.angle_beta   90.00
_cell.angle_gamma   90.00
#
_symmetry.space_group_name_H-M   'P 1'
#
loop_
_entity.id
_entity.type
_entity.pdbx_description
1 polymer ?
#
loop_
_entity_poly.entity_id
_entity_poly.type
_entity_poly.pdbx_seq_one_letter_code
_entity_poly.pdbx_strand_id
1 'polypeptide(L)'
;MAPPTTPARSGRKGGDRKSKSARAGVLFSVPRFHRYIKKSTPKSRVTMAAAVYTAAVIEYLTAEVLELSGNAAKDHKKQRINARHVFLAVSIDEELKKLLHGVTIPQGGVLPHINSFLFKSKSGSDDRSQSAPKSDLSRSNTVSIPRAPSALTTKSTSAGGLGGKTSSSAATTTKKTASVSGGNPSSSA
;
A
#
# COMPACT_ATOMS: atom_id res chain seq x y z
N MET A 1 -42.66 -58.19 11.16
CA MET A 1 -41.83 -57.73 10.04
C MET A 1 -40.80 -56.76 10.61
N ALA A 2 -39.51 -57.09 10.56
CA ALA A 2 -38.44 -56.26 11.15
C ALA A 2 -37.86 -55.26 10.13
N PRO A 3 -37.37 -54.09 10.54
CA PRO A 3 -36.76 -53.11 9.63
C PRO A 3 -35.40 -53.61 9.09
N PRO A 4 -35.04 -53.28 7.83
CA PRO A 4 -33.78 -53.71 7.23
C PRO A 4 -32.58 -52.99 7.87
N THR A 5 -31.65 -53.77 8.42
CA THR A 5 -30.40 -53.27 8.98
C THR A 5 -29.40 -52.90 7.88
N THR A 6 -29.42 -51.64 7.43
CA THR A 6 -28.38 -51.13 6.51
C THR A 6 -26.99 -51.29 7.15
N PRO A 7 -26.05 -52.00 6.51
CA PRO A 7 -24.73 -52.23 7.09
C PRO A 7 -23.97 -50.90 7.23
N ALA A 8 -23.62 -50.54 8.46
CA ALA A 8 -22.83 -49.34 8.74
C ALA A 8 -21.47 -49.44 8.03
N ARG A 9 -21.28 -48.61 6.98
CA ARG A 9 -20.07 -48.62 6.15
C ARG A 9 -18.87 -48.16 6.98
N SER A 10 -18.18 -49.11 7.60
CA SER A 10 -17.05 -48.93 8.51
C SER A 10 -15.80 -48.40 7.79
N GLY A 11 -15.84 -47.10 7.45
CA GLY A 11 -14.73 -46.39 6.83
C GLY A 11 -13.45 -46.53 7.64
N ARG A 12 -12.50 -47.29 7.09
CA ARG A 12 -11.12 -47.57 7.55
C ARG A 12 -10.65 -46.58 8.63
N LYS A 13 -10.43 -47.09 9.85
CA LYS A 13 -10.06 -46.33 11.07
C LYS A 13 -9.01 -45.26 10.73
N GLY A 14 -9.46 -44.01 10.67
CA GLY A 14 -8.75 -42.98 9.91
C GLY A 14 -7.56 -42.41 10.66
N GLY A 15 -6.35 -42.72 10.20
CA GLY A 15 -5.11 -42.11 10.70
C GLY A 15 -5.05 -40.59 10.49
N ASP A 16 -4.06 -39.95 11.11
CA ASP A 16 -4.03 -38.52 11.39
C ASP A 16 -4.33 -37.63 10.18
N ARG A 17 -5.51 -37.01 10.22
CA ARG A 17 -6.04 -36.19 9.14
C ARG A 17 -5.42 -34.79 9.15
N LYS A 18 -4.12 -34.69 8.83
CA LYS A 18 -3.41 -33.41 8.65
C LYS A 18 -4.26 -32.44 7.82
N SER A 19 -4.56 -31.27 8.38
CA SER A 19 -5.48 -30.28 7.81
C SER A 19 -4.96 -29.72 6.48
N LYS A 20 -5.82 -29.11 5.66
CA LYS A 20 -5.39 -28.52 4.38
C LYS A 20 -4.39 -27.37 4.57
N SER A 21 -4.51 -26.60 5.65
CA SER A 21 -3.55 -25.57 6.05
C SER A 21 -2.21 -26.19 6.47
N ALA A 22 -2.23 -27.20 7.35
CA ALA A 22 -1.02 -27.88 7.83
C ALA A 22 -0.28 -28.67 6.72
N ARG A 23 -0.97 -29.07 5.64
CA ARG A 23 -0.36 -29.65 4.43
C ARG A 23 0.24 -28.59 3.49
N ALA A 24 -0.16 -27.33 3.62
CA ALA A 24 0.25 -26.23 2.77
C ALA A 24 1.25 -25.27 3.45
N GLY A 25 1.61 -25.52 4.72
CA GLY A 25 2.59 -24.71 5.47
C GLY A 25 2.06 -23.36 5.95
N VAL A 26 0.75 -23.13 5.93
CA VAL A 26 0.10 -21.85 6.27
C VAL A 26 -0.67 -21.94 7.59
N LEU A 27 -0.64 -20.89 8.40
CA LEU A 27 -1.46 -20.73 9.61
C LEU A 27 -2.94 -20.48 9.26
N PHE A 28 -3.19 -19.79 8.15
CA PHE A 28 -4.50 -19.32 7.73
C PHE A 28 -5.38 -20.47 7.19
N SER A 29 -6.69 -20.35 7.41
CA SER A 29 -7.63 -21.46 7.21
C SER A 29 -8.03 -21.65 5.73
N VAL A 30 -7.21 -22.38 4.96
CA VAL A 30 -7.45 -22.75 3.55
C VAL A 30 -8.89 -23.24 3.28
N PRO A 31 -9.51 -24.11 4.11
CA PRO A 31 -10.91 -24.52 3.90
C PRO A 31 -11.92 -23.37 4.02
N ARG A 32 -11.65 -22.38 4.89
CA ARG A 32 -12.49 -21.19 5.08
C ARG A 32 -12.38 -20.27 3.86
N PHE A 33 -11.16 -20.03 3.36
CA PHE A 33 -10.94 -19.28 2.12
C PHE A 33 -11.61 -19.94 0.91
N HIS A 34 -11.47 -21.26 0.73
CA HIS A 34 -12.16 -21.97 -0.38
C HIS A 34 -13.68 -21.79 -0.36
N ARG A 35 -14.28 -21.87 0.83
CA ARG A 35 -15.72 -21.63 1.02
C ARG A 35 -16.12 -20.18 0.68
N TYR A 36 -15.30 -19.21 1.05
CA TYR A 36 -15.57 -17.79 0.78
C TYR A 36 -15.43 -17.45 -0.72
N ILE A 37 -14.37 -17.92 -1.38
CA ILE A 37 -14.18 -17.72 -2.84
C ILE A 37 -15.33 -18.37 -3.62
N LYS A 38 -15.78 -19.57 -3.21
CA LYS A 38 -16.99 -20.21 -3.81
C LYS A 38 -18.27 -19.40 -3.57
N LYS A 39 -18.42 -18.75 -2.41
CA LYS A 39 -19.59 -17.91 -2.11
C LYS A 39 -19.60 -16.61 -2.94
N SER A 40 -18.44 -16.00 -3.19
CA SER A 40 -18.33 -14.78 -4.00
C SER A 40 -18.37 -15.05 -5.52
N THR A 41 -17.96 -16.24 -5.97
CA THR A 41 -17.90 -16.61 -7.40
C THR A 41 -18.76 -17.84 -7.74
N PRO A 42 -20.09 -17.81 -7.52
CA PRO A 42 -20.94 -19.01 -7.63
C PRO A 42 -21.00 -19.62 -9.04
N LYS A 43 -20.69 -18.85 -10.10
CA LYS A 43 -20.63 -19.32 -11.49
C LYS A 43 -19.29 -20.00 -11.85
N SER A 44 -18.28 -19.96 -10.97
CA SER A 44 -16.89 -20.34 -11.29
C SER A 44 -16.41 -21.58 -10.52
N ARG A 45 -15.64 -22.46 -11.20
CA ARG A 45 -15.05 -23.65 -10.57
C ARG A 45 -13.77 -23.29 -9.80
N VAL A 46 -13.90 -23.08 -8.48
CA VAL A 46 -12.77 -22.76 -7.59
C VAL A 46 -11.94 -24.01 -7.23
N THR A 47 -10.66 -24.03 -7.61
CA THR A 47 -9.70 -25.11 -7.31
C THR A 47 -9.20 -25.07 -5.85
N MET A 48 -8.50 -26.11 -5.40
CA MET A 48 -7.80 -26.08 -4.10
C MET A 48 -6.61 -25.13 -4.11
N ALA A 49 -5.85 -25.08 -5.21
CA ALA A 49 -4.67 -24.24 -5.35
C ALA A 49 -5.01 -22.75 -5.18
N ALA A 50 -6.11 -22.27 -5.77
CA ALA A 50 -6.58 -20.90 -5.61
C ALA A 50 -6.80 -20.53 -4.12
N ALA A 51 -7.41 -21.44 -3.34
CA ALA A 51 -7.64 -21.20 -1.91
C ALA A 51 -6.37 -21.27 -1.04
N VAL A 52 -5.37 -22.05 -1.45
CA VAL A 52 -4.04 -22.05 -0.80
C VAL A 52 -3.32 -20.73 -1.10
N TYR A 53 -3.30 -20.31 -2.37
CA TYR A 53 -2.67 -19.05 -2.79
C TYR A 53 -3.30 -17.83 -2.11
N THR A 54 -4.63 -17.73 -2.08
CA THR A 54 -5.32 -16.65 -1.35
C THR A 54 -5.01 -16.69 0.16
N ALA A 55 -4.95 -17.87 0.78
CA ALA A 55 -4.60 -17.95 2.20
C ALA A 55 -3.17 -17.46 2.47
N ALA A 56 -2.20 -17.90 1.65
CA ALA A 56 -0.79 -17.52 1.77
C ALA A 56 -0.54 -16.02 1.54
N VAL A 57 -1.16 -15.42 0.52
CA VAL A 57 -1.02 -13.98 0.24
C VAL A 57 -1.62 -13.12 1.35
N ILE A 58 -2.79 -13.50 1.88
CA ILE A 58 -3.41 -12.76 2.99
C ILE A 58 -2.64 -12.97 4.30
N GLU A 59 -2.05 -14.15 4.53
CA GLU A 59 -1.17 -14.41 5.67
C GLU A 59 0.12 -13.58 5.61
N TYR A 60 0.76 -13.50 4.45
CA TYR A 60 1.92 -12.64 4.21
C TYR A 60 1.61 -11.16 4.48
N LEU A 61 0.56 -10.61 3.84
CA LEU A 61 0.16 -9.22 4.07
C LEU A 61 -0.26 -8.94 5.53
N THR A 62 -0.79 -9.93 6.24
CA THR A 62 -1.09 -9.79 7.67
C THR A 62 0.19 -9.77 8.51
N ALA A 63 1.18 -10.60 8.17
CA ALA A 63 2.47 -10.62 8.85
C ALA A 63 3.23 -9.29 8.68
N GLU A 64 3.30 -8.76 7.45
CA GLU A 64 3.96 -7.49 7.13
C GLU A 64 3.37 -6.32 7.94
N VAL A 65 2.04 -6.19 7.94
CA VAL A 65 1.33 -5.16 8.72
C VAL A 65 1.55 -5.35 10.23
N LEU A 66 1.60 -6.60 10.74
CA LEU A 66 1.83 -6.87 12.16
C LEU A 66 3.27 -6.61 12.60
N GLU A 67 4.27 -6.89 11.78
CA GLU A 67 5.69 -6.62 12.07
C GLU A 67 5.93 -5.11 12.18
N LEU A 68 5.52 -4.34 11.17
CA LEU A 68 5.63 -2.88 11.19
C LEU A 68 4.80 -2.26 12.34
N SER A 69 3.61 -2.81 12.64
CA SER A 69 2.80 -2.38 13.79
C SER A 69 3.42 -2.74 15.14
N GLY A 70 4.16 -3.85 15.22
CA GLY A 70 4.89 -4.30 16.40
C GLY A 70 6.06 -3.39 16.70
N ASN A 71 6.83 -3.02 15.67
CA ASN A 71 7.91 -2.03 15.78
C ASN A 71 7.38 -0.65 16.19
N ALA A 72 6.32 -0.14 15.55
CA ALA A 72 5.67 1.10 15.96
C ALA A 72 5.09 1.06 17.41
N ALA A 73 4.67 -0.11 17.91
CA ALA A 73 4.25 -0.28 19.30
C ALA A 73 5.45 -0.24 20.27
N LYS A 74 6.56 -0.87 19.89
CA LYS A 74 7.84 -0.90 20.63
C LYS A 74 8.45 0.49 20.77
N ASP A 75 8.45 1.29 19.71
CA ASP A 75 8.91 2.69 19.72
C ASP A 75 8.09 3.56 20.68
N HIS A 76 6.77 3.35 20.69
CA HIS A 76 5.84 3.95 21.67
C HIS A 76 5.94 3.35 23.08
N LYS A 77 6.86 2.42 23.33
CA LYS A 77 7.08 1.71 24.61
C LYS A 77 5.81 0.99 25.10
N LYS A 78 5.07 0.35 24.18
CA LYS A 78 3.84 -0.42 24.44
C LYS A 78 3.98 -1.88 23.99
N GLN A 79 3.72 -2.81 24.90
CA GLN A 79 3.66 -4.26 24.60
C GLN A 79 2.38 -4.72 23.88
N ARG A 80 1.53 -3.80 23.40
CA ARG A 80 0.27 -4.09 22.72
C ARG A 80 0.11 -3.21 21.49
N ILE A 81 -0.23 -3.84 20.37
CA ILE A 81 -0.61 -3.15 19.13
C ILE A 81 -1.99 -2.52 19.34
N ASN A 82 -2.07 -1.20 19.13
CA ASN A 82 -3.30 -0.42 19.11
C ASN A 82 -3.54 0.10 17.69
N ALA A 83 -4.76 0.57 17.37
CA ALA A 83 -5.10 1.12 16.06
C ALA A 83 -4.14 2.23 15.58
N ARG A 84 -3.61 3.04 16.51
CA ARG A 84 -2.57 4.05 16.24
C ARG A 84 -1.28 3.44 15.66
N HIS A 85 -0.86 2.27 16.11
CA HIS A 85 0.37 1.62 15.65
C HIS A 85 0.18 1.05 14.24
N VAL A 86 -0.98 0.46 13.97
CA VAL A 86 -1.40 0.02 12.62
C VAL A 86 -1.47 1.21 11.65
N PHE A 87 -2.07 2.33 12.08
CA PHE A 87 -2.12 3.54 11.26
C PHE A 87 -0.73 4.11 10.95
N LEU A 88 0.18 4.13 11.92
CA LEU A 88 1.54 4.63 11.71
C LEU A 88 2.33 3.72 10.75
N ALA A 89 2.30 2.40 10.96
CA ALA A 89 2.89 1.42 10.05
C ALA A 89 2.43 1.63 8.59
N VAL A 90 1.11 1.66 8.38
CA VAL A 90 0.50 1.87 7.06
C VAL A 90 0.73 3.27 6.47
N SER A 91 1.03 4.29 7.29
CA SER A 91 1.26 5.66 6.81
C SER A 91 2.72 5.97 6.45
N ILE A 92 3.64 5.21 7.04
CA ILE A 92 5.10 5.33 6.88
C ILE A 92 5.58 4.47 5.71
N ASP A 93 5.05 3.25 5.56
CA ASP A 93 5.36 2.40 4.40
C ASP A 93 4.64 2.86 3.13
N GLU A 94 5.33 2.88 1.99
CA GLU A 94 4.77 3.39 0.72
C GLU A 94 3.83 2.38 0.03
N GLU A 95 4.11 1.08 0.13
CA GLU A 95 3.35 0.05 -0.56
C GLU A 95 2.00 -0.20 0.12
N LEU A 96 1.98 -0.33 1.45
CA LEU A 96 0.78 -0.45 2.26
C LEU A 96 -0.10 0.80 2.17
N LYS A 97 0.48 1.99 2.16
CA LYS A 97 -0.24 3.27 1.97
C LYS A 97 -0.94 3.36 0.61
N LYS A 98 -0.31 2.81 -0.43
CA LYS A 98 -0.86 2.72 -1.78
C LYS A 98 -1.93 1.62 -1.88
N LEU A 99 -1.70 0.47 -1.26
CA LEU A 99 -2.63 -0.66 -1.21
C LEU A 99 -3.91 -0.34 -0.44
N LEU A 100 -3.79 0.45 0.63
CA LEU A 100 -4.89 0.84 1.53
C LEU A 100 -5.40 2.28 1.25
N HIS A 101 -5.17 2.79 0.04
CA HIS A 101 -5.71 4.08 -0.40
C HIS A 101 -7.24 4.14 -0.23
N GLY A 102 -7.73 5.18 0.45
CA GLY A 102 -9.16 5.37 0.75
C GLY A 102 -9.67 4.57 1.96
N VAL A 103 -8.86 3.71 2.59
CA VAL A 103 -9.25 2.98 3.81
C VAL A 103 -9.11 3.88 5.04
N THR A 104 -10.19 4.05 5.80
CA THR A 104 -10.16 4.77 7.08
C THR A 104 -9.92 3.79 8.23
N ILE A 105 -8.82 3.96 8.97
CA ILE A 105 -8.51 3.18 10.19
C ILE A 105 -9.12 3.90 11.41
N PRO A 106 -10.19 3.38 12.04
CA PRO A 106 -10.80 4.01 13.20
C PRO A 106 -9.81 4.02 14.37
N GLN A 107 -9.78 5.11 15.14
CA GLN A 107 -8.81 5.36 16.22
C GLN A 107 -7.32 5.35 15.76
N GLY A 108 -7.07 5.51 14.45
CA GLY A 108 -5.71 5.65 13.90
C GLY A 108 -5.07 7.04 14.09
N GLY A 109 -5.88 8.11 14.10
CA GLY A 109 -5.41 9.50 14.10
C GLY A 109 -4.80 9.91 12.75
N VAL A 110 -3.88 10.89 12.76
CA VAL A 110 -3.12 11.35 11.58
C VAL A 110 -1.61 11.36 11.86
N LEU A 111 -0.77 11.33 10.83
CA LEU A 111 0.69 11.46 11.01
C LEU A 111 1.02 12.89 11.49
N PRO A 112 1.90 13.10 12.49
CA PRO A 112 2.24 14.45 12.93
C PRO A 112 2.91 15.25 11.83
N HIS A 113 2.25 16.30 11.36
CA HIS A 113 2.75 17.21 10.33
C HIS A 113 2.24 18.63 10.60
N ILE A 114 3.12 19.62 10.44
CA ILE A 114 2.82 21.04 10.61
C ILE A 114 3.43 21.77 9.40
N ASN A 115 2.62 22.53 8.67
CA ASN A 115 3.09 23.31 7.54
C ASN A 115 4.09 24.38 7.99
N SER A 116 5.13 24.62 7.21
CA SER A 116 6.24 25.52 7.57
C SER A 116 5.82 26.96 7.93
N PHE A 117 4.77 27.47 7.30
CA PHE A 117 4.22 28.81 7.57
C PHE A 117 3.49 28.94 8.92
N LEU A 118 3.20 27.83 9.61
CA LEU A 118 2.57 27.83 10.94
C LEU A 118 3.59 27.91 12.08
N PHE A 119 4.89 27.79 11.80
CA PHE A 119 5.90 28.09 12.80
C PHE A 119 5.94 29.60 13.03
N LYS A 120 5.87 30.00 14.31
CA LYS A 120 6.13 31.38 14.72
C LYS A 120 7.51 31.77 14.18
N SER A 121 7.58 32.85 13.40
CA SER A 121 8.86 33.40 12.96
C SER A 121 9.77 33.65 14.17
N LYS A 122 11.08 33.39 14.03
CA LYS A 122 12.04 33.55 15.12
C LYS A 122 12.17 35.03 15.50
N SER A 123 11.31 35.50 16.41
CA SER A 123 11.45 36.77 17.13
C SER A 123 12.61 36.64 18.13
N GLY A 124 13.84 36.64 17.63
CA GLY A 124 15.03 36.26 18.38
C GLY A 124 16.34 36.37 17.60
N SER A 125 16.46 37.34 16.70
CA SER A 125 17.73 37.74 16.07
C SER A 125 17.62 39.15 15.46
N ASP A 126 17.54 40.17 16.30
CA ASP A 126 18.04 41.49 15.90
C ASP A 126 19.57 41.43 15.90
N ASP A 127 20.17 41.14 14.74
CA ASP A 127 21.27 41.99 14.28
C ASP A 127 21.35 42.08 12.75
N ARG A 128 21.89 43.21 12.33
CA ARG A 128 22.03 43.88 11.03
C ARG A 128 21.96 43.10 9.71
N SER A 129 21.48 43.89 8.74
CA SER A 129 21.89 43.92 7.33
C SER A 129 21.50 42.76 6.41
N GLN A 130 20.43 42.98 5.65
CA GLN A 130 20.63 43.42 4.26
C GLN A 130 19.64 44.55 3.91
N SER A 131 20.13 45.56 3.19
CA SER A 131 19.38 46.77 2.85
C SER A 131 18.43 46.53 1.69
N ALA A 132 17.17 46.93 1.83
CA ALA A 132 16.31 47.15 0.67
C ALA A 132 16.94 48.25 -0.23
N PRO A 133 17.06 48.04 -1.55
CA PRO A 133 17.49 49.09 -2.45
C PRO A 133 16.41 50.16 -2.50
N LYS A 134 16.76 51.40 -2.15
CA LYS A 134 15.94 52.56 -2.48
C LYS A 134 16.07 52.81 -3.99
N SER A 135 15.01 52.57 -4.75
CA SER A 135 14.83 53.15 -6.07
C SER A 135 14.06 54.46 -5.93
N ASP A 136 14.64 55.56 -6.42
CA ASP A 136 14.12 56.91 -6.19
C ASP A 136 12.81 57.20 -6.96
N LEU A 137 11.96 58.05 -6.37
CA LEU A 137 10.81 58.63 -7.07
C LEU A 137 11.26 59.71 -8.05
N SER A 138 11.34 59.38 -9.35
CA SER A 138 11.59 60.36 -10.42
C SER A 138 10.48 60.40 -11.49
N ARG A 139 9.41 61.14 -11.15
CA ARG A 139 8.45 61.82 -12.06
C ARG A 139 7.58 61.00 -13.04
N SER A 140 6.35 61.52 -13.19
CA SER A 140 5.41 61.37 -14.33
C SER A 140 4.75 59.99 -14.56
N ASN A 141 3.50 59.90 -15.05
CA ASN A 141 2.33 60.78 -14.87
C ASN A 141 1.03 59.98 -15.19
N THR A 142 -0.14 60.55 -14.88
CA THR A 142 -1.47 60.25 -15.49
C THR A 142 -1.92 58.78 -15.69
N VAL A 143 -2.76 58.33 -14.75
CA VAL A 143 -4.12 57.76 -14.99
C VAL A 143 -4.39 57.00 -16.31
N SER A 144 -4.75 55.71 -16.21
CA SER A 144 -6.03 55.18 -16.74
C SER A 144 -6.28 53.71 -16.34
N ILE A 145 -7.56 53.31 -16.26
CA ILE A 145 -7.98 51.96 -15.86
C ILE A 145 -8.54 51.21 -17.10
N PRO A 146 -7.99 50.05 -17.50
CA PRO A 146 -8.57 49.23 -18.56
C PRO A 146 -9.78 48.44 -18.04
N ARG A 147 -10.99 48.95 -18.33
CA ARG A 147 -12.27 48.26 -18.13
C ARG A 147 -12.45 47.17 -19.20
N ALA A 148 -12.87 45.97 -18.79
CA ALA A 148 -13.10 44.85 -19.70
C ALA A 148 -14.29 45.11 -20.68
N PRO A 149 -14.16 44.77 -21.98
CA PRO A 149 -15.27 44.74 -22.93
C PRO A 149 -15.96 43.37 -22.96
N SER A 150 -17.27 43.36 -23.23
CA SER A 150 -18.08 42.14 -23.39
C SER A 150 -18.27 41.75 -24.86
N ALA A 151 -18.30 40.44 -25.11
CA ALA A 151 -19.00 39.71 -26.18
C ALA A 151 -19.11 40.31 -27.61
N LEU A 152 -18.57 39.56 -28.58
CA LEU A 152 -19.12 39.52 -29.95
C LEU A 152 -19.00 38.09 -30.51
N THR A 153 -19.97 37.66 -31.33
CA THR A 153 -20.07 36.32 -31.91
C THR A 153 -20.09 36.38 -33.43
N THR A 154 -19.22 35.64 -34.12
CA THR A 154 -19.47 35.15 -35.50
C THR A 154 -18.64 33.90 -35.83
N LYS A 155 -19.10 33.11 -36.80
CA LYS A 155 -18.50 31.84 -37.25
C LYS A 155 -17.25 32.03 -38.12
N SER A 156 -16.34 31.05 -38.13
CA SER A 156 -16.00 30.25 -39.33
C SER A 156 -15.03 29.07 -39.04
N THR A 157 -15.11 28.02 -39.89
CA THR A 157 -14.05 27.10 -40.41
C THR A 157 -12.70 26.89 -39.67
N SER A 158 -12.06 25.71 -39.68
CA SER A 158 -12.38 24.39 -40.29
C SER A 158 -11.36 23.30 -39.90
N ALA A 159 -11.81 22.03 -39.95
CA ALA A 159 -11.10 20.78 -40.32
C ALA A 159 -9.56 20.60 -40.11
N GLY A 160 -9.21 19.46 -39.51
CA GLY A 160 -7.87 18.85 -39.53
C GLY A 160 -7.08 18.97 -38.22
N GLY A 161 -6.28 17.99 -37.80
CA GLY A 161 -6.12 16.63 -38.34
C GLY A 161 -4.74 16.03 -38.05
N LEU A 162 -4.71 14.79 -37.52
CA LEU A 162 -3.50 14.00 -37.20
C LEU A 162 -2.61 14.62 -36.10
N GLY A 163 -1.77 13.86 -35.38
CA GLY A 163 -1.64 12.40 -35.34
C GLY A 163 -0.66 11.99 -34.22
N GLY A 164 -0.90 10.85 -33.56
CA GLY A 164 -0.01 10.36 -32.50
C GLY A 164 1.21 9.60 -33.05
N LYS A 165 2.30 9.60 -32.27
CA LYS A 165 3.38 8.61 -32.41
C LYS A 165 3.80 8.05 -31.06
N THR A 166 3.74 6.73 -30.96
CA THR A 166 4.26 5.91 -29.86
C THR A 166 5.59 5.27 -30.27
N SER A 167 6.53 5.17 -29.34
CA SER A 167 7.75 4.36 -29.45
C SER A 167 8.19 3.98 -28.03
N SER A 168 7.97 2.74 -27.56
CA SER A 168 8.87 1.56 -27.71
C SER A 168 10.20 1.72 -26.93
N SER A 169 10.52 0.91 -25.91
CA SER A 169 10.81 -0.55 -25.93
C SER A 169 12.11 -0.86 -26.73
N ALA A 170 13.12 -1.62 -26.26
CA ALA A 170 13.35 -2.42 -25.04
C ALA A 170 14.87 -2.39 -24.64
N ALA A 171 15.29 -2.59 -23.38
CA ALA A 171 15.71 -3.85 -22.71
C ALA A 171 16.92 -4.65 -23.30
N THR A 172 17.63 -5.42 -22.45
CA THR A 172 18.43 -6.67 -22.72
C THR A 172 19.97 -6.65 -22.50
N THR A 173 20.48 -7.71 -21.80
CA THR A 173 21.86 -8.30 -21.79
C THR A 173 23.00 -7.59 -21.02
N THR A 174 23.97 -8.23 -20.30
CA THR A 174 24.06 -9.49 -19.48
C THR A 174 25.31 -9.51 -18.55
N LYS A 175 25.24 -10.25 -17.43
CA LYS A 175 26.26 -11.12 -16.75
C LYS A 175 27.77 -10.74 -16.69
N LYS A 176 28.37 -10.87 -15.47
CA LYS A 176 29.59 -11.68 -15.16
C LYS A 176 29.83 -11.84 -13.63
N THR A 177 29.33 -12.89 -12.96
CA THR A 177 30.05 -14.11 -12.47
C THR A 177 31.32 -13.92 -11.60
N ALA A 178 31.23 -14.25 -10.31
CA ALA A 178 32.32 -14.69 -9.41
C ALA A 178 31.76 -15.36 -8.12
N SER A 179 32.60 -15.87 -7.20
CA SER A 179 32.90 -17.31 -7.13
C SER A 179 33.83 -17.72 -5.95
N VAL A 180 33.42 -17.51 -4.69
CA VAL A 180 34.14 -17.91 -3.45
C VAL A 180 33.08 -18.42 -2.45
N SER A 181 33.08 -19.60 -1.81
CA SER A 181 34.06 -20.63 -1.39
C SER A 181 34.52 -20.53 0.07
N GLY A 182 34.13 -21.51 0.90
CA GLY A 182 34.42 -21.58 2.34
C GLY A 182 33.24 -21.13 3.21
N GLY A 183 32.97 -21.72 4.37
CA GLY A 183 33.56 -22.91 4.99
C GLY A 183 32.78 -23.31 6.25
N ASN A 184 32.69 -24.62 6.54
CA ASN A 184 31.86 -25.15 7.64
C ASN A 184 32.75 -25.79 8.71
N PRO A 185 32.64 -25.41 10.00
CA PRO A 185 33.10 -26.23 11.11
C PRO A 185 31.93 -26.66 12.03
N SER A 186 31.91 -27.93 12.38
CA SER A 186 31.00 -28.49 13.39
C SER A 186 31.55 -28.40 14.81
N SER A 187 30.68 -28.60 15.80
CA SER A 187 30.98 -29.19 17.12
C SER A 187 32.09 -28.57 17.99
N SER A 188 31.70 -27.87 19.07
CA SER A 188 31.85 -28.37 20.45
C SER A 188 31.49 -27.31 21.51
N ALA A 189 30.56 -27.67 22.41
CA ALA A 189 30.31 -27.14 23.77
C ALA A 189 28.95 -27.67 24.25
#